data_AF-A0A1I3DBS4-F1
#
_entry.id   AF-A0A1I3DBS4-F1
#
_cell.length_a   1.000
_cell.length_b   1.000
_cell.length_c   1.000
_cell.angle_alpha   90.00
_cell.angle_beta   90.00
_cell.angle_gamma   90.00
#
_symmetry.space_group_name_H-M   'P 1'
#
loop_
_entity.id
_entity.type
_entity.pdbx_description
1 polymer ?
#
loop_
_entity_poly.entity_id
_entity_poly.type
_entity_poly.pdbx_seq_one_letter_code
_entity_poly.pdbx_strand_id
1 'polypeptide(L)' 'MMLLFWVLIGIAIYYLCTSQENGLNPSQQQSAENKLKERYVNGEIDTEMYQHMMKTLKE' A
#
# COMPACT_ATOMS: atom_id res chain seq x y z
N MET A 1 23.60 29.93 -4.84
CA MET A 1 23.80 28.95 -5.94
C MET A 1 24.01 27.52 -5.47
N MET A 2 24.78 27.24 -4.39
CA MET A 2 24.99 25.86 -3.91
C MET A 2 23.88 25.32 -2.98
N LEU A 3 23.29 26.20 -2.15
CA LEU A 3 22.18 25.86 -1.25
C LEU A 3 20.88 25.49 -1.99
N LEU A 4 20.55 26.23 -3.05
CA LEU A 4 19.35 25.94 -3.87
C LEU A 4 19.43 24.55 -4.51
N PHE A 5 20.62 24.11 -4.92
CA PHE A 5 20.84 22.79 -5.49
C PHE A 5 20.59 21.68 -4.48
N TRP A 6 21.05 21.87 -3.23
CA TRP A 6 20.79 20.95 -2.13
C TRP A 6 19.30 20.87 -1.76
N VAL A 7 18.60 22.01 -1.77
CA VAL A 7 17.14 22.05 -1.52
C VAL A 7 16.38 21.31 -2.63
N LEU A 8 16.76 21.51 -3.90
CA LEU A 8 16.17 20.80 -5.03
C LEU A 8 16.39 19.28 -4.95
N ILE A 9 17.58 18.85 -4.54
CA ILE A 9 17.90 17.43 -4.32
C ILE A 9 17.06 16.83 -3.19
N GLY A 10 16.91 17.55 -2.07
CA GLY A 10 16.05 17.11 -0.97
C GLY A 10 14.60 16.92 -1.40
N ILE A 11 14.06 17.86 -2.18
CA ILE A 11 12.69 17.78 -2.71
C ILE A 11 12.55 16.62 -3.72
N ALA A 12 13.54 16.43 -4.60
CA ALA A 12 13.52 15.33 -5.57
C ALA A 12 13.57 13.95 -4.89
N ILE A 13 14.40 13.79 -3.86
CA ILE A 13 14.48 12.54 -3.07
C ILE A 13 13.18 12.33 -2.28
N TYR A 14 12.64 13.38 -1.66
CA TYR A 14 11.35 13.32 -0.96
C TYR A 14 10.22 12.88 -1.91
N TYR A 15 10.18 13.44 -3.12
CA TYR A 15 9.18 13.09 -4.14
C TYR A 15 9.36 11.67 -4.68
N LEU A 16 10.60 11.18 -4.82
CA LEU A 16 10.90 9.80 -5.23
C LEU A 16 10.54 8.78 -4.13
N CYS A 17 10.83 9.07 -2.86
CA CYS A 17 10.44 8.19 -1.74
C CYS A 17 8.92 8.13 -1.57
N THR A 18 8.23 9.27 -1.60
CA THR A 18 6.76 9.29 -1.50
C THR A 18 6.08 8.72 -2.77
N SER A 19 6.73 8.83 -3.93
CA SER A 19 6.20 8.23 -5.17
C SER A 19 6.52 6.75 -5.30
N GLN A 20 7.52 6.19 -4.60
CA GLN A 20 7.74 4.74 -4.57
C GLN A 20 6.61 4.02 -3.81
N GLU A 21 6.01 4.67 -2.83
CA GLU A 21 4.77 4.20 -2.18
C GLU A 21 3.54 4.30 -3.12
N ASN A 22 3.59 5.16 -4.14
CA ASN A 22 2.48 5.44 -5.06
C ASN A 22 2.70 4.96 -6.51
N GLY A 23 3.85 4.33 -6.81
CA GLY A 23 4.33 4.03 -8.17
C GLY A 23 4.03 2.62 -8.66
N LEU A 24 3.45 1.78 -7.81
CA LEU A 24 2.59 0.69 -8.24
C LEU A 24 1.17 1.17 -7.91
N ASN A 25 0.17 0.67 -8.62
CA ASN A 25 -1.21 0.83 -8.20
C ASN A 25 -1.68 -0.45 -7.45
N PRO A 26 -1.16 -0.77 -6.23
CA PRO A 26 -1.73 -1.78 -5.35
C PRO A 26 -2.69 -1.15 -4.34
N SER A 27 -2.94 0.17 -4.39
CA SER A 27 -3.72 0.88 -3.36
C SER A 27 -5.14 0.33 -3.19
N GLN A 28 -5.77 -0.15 -4.28
CA GLN A 28 -7.07 -0.81 -4.22
C GLN A 28 -6.97 -2.27 -3.74
N GLN A 29 -5.91 -2.99 -4.14
CA GLN A 29 -5.68 -4.38 -3.75
C GLN A 29 -5.29 -4.49 -2.26
N GLN A 30 -4.31 -3.69 -1.81
CA GLN A 30 -3.94 -3.57 -0.40
C GLN A 30 -5.10 -3.03 0.44
N SER A 31 -5.95 -2.14 -0.08
CA SER A 31 -7.13 -1.66 0.67
C SER A 31 -8.16 -2.79 0.88
N ALA A 32 -8.41 -3.60 -0.15
CA ALA A 32 -9.30 -4.75 -0.05
C ALA A 32 -8.72 -5.85 0.86
N GLU A 33 -7.44 -6.20 0.70
CA GLU A 33 -6.72 -7.17 1.53
C GLU A 33 -6.62 -6.71 2.99
N ASN A 34 -6.34 -5.43 3.25
CA ASN A 34 -6.28 -4.89 4.61
C ASN A 34 -7.65 -4.92 5.29
N LYS A 35 -8.73 -4.58 4.58
CA LYS A 35 -10.10 -4.73 5.11
C LYS A 35 -10.46 -6.19 5.37
N LEU A 36 -10.01 -7.11 4.51
CA LEU A 36 -10.23 -8.53 4.70
C LEU A 36 -9.51 -9.03 5.96
N LYS A 37 -8.25 -8.63 6.13
CA LYS A 37 -7.41 -8.98 7.27
C LYS A 37 -7.95 -8.41 8.58
N GLU A 38 -8.43 -7.18 8.57
CA GLU A 38 -9.05 -6.52 9.72
C GLU A 38 -10.27 -7.32 10.23
N ARG A 39 -11.16 -7.73 9.32
CA ARG A 39 -12.34 -8.55 9.67
C ARG A 39 -11.97 -9.94 10.19
N TYR A 40 -10.92 -10.55 9.64
CA TYR A 40 -10.43 -11.84 10.13
C TYR A 40 -9.87 -11.74 11.55
N VAL A 41 -9.07 -10.71 11.84
CA VAL A 41 -8.53 -10.47 13.18
C VAL A 41 -9.64 -10.12 14.19
N ASN A 42 -10.68 -9.41 13.75
CA ASN A 42 -11.88 -9.16 14.55
C ASN A 42 -12.77 -10.41 14.75
N GLY A 43 -12.47 -11.53 14.07
CA GLY A 43 -13.27 -12.76 14.15
C GLY A 43 -14.62 -12.68 13.44
N GLU A 44 -14.83 -11.69 12.58
CA GLU A 44 -16.07 -11.52 11.81
C GLU A 44 -16.17 -12.51 10.64
N ILE A 45 -15.04 -13.09 10.22
CA ILE A 45 -14.95 -14.07 9.14
C ILE A 45 -14.03 -15.20 9.53
N ASP A 46 -14.41 -16.41 9.12
CA ASP A 46 -13.65 -17.63 9.39
C ASP A 46 -12.44 -17.76 8.45
N THR A 47 -11.51 -18.63 8.82
CA THR A 47 -10.25 -18.87 8.11
C THR A 47 -10.49 -19.33 6.68
N GLU A 48 -11.48 -20.21 6.47
CA GLU A 48 -11.84 -20.72 5.14
C GLU A 48 -12.36 -19.59 4.24
N MET A 49 -13.18 -18.72 4.81
CA MET A 49 -13.79 -17.59 4.11
C MET A 49 -12.76 -16.50 3.77
N TYR A 50 -11.80 -16.26 4.68
CA TYR A 50 -10.65 -15.39 4.43
C TYR A 50 -9.79 -15.91 3.28
N GLN A 51 -9.44 -17.21 3.27
CA GLN A 51 -8.62 -17.81 2.21
C GLN A 51 -9.31 -17.77 0.84
N HIS A 52 -10.62 -18.01 0.80
CA HIS A 52 -11.40 -17.93 -0.43
C HIS A 52 -11.40 -16.49 -1.00
N MET A 53 -11.73 -15.49 -0.18
CA MET A 53 -11.76 -14.09 -0.63
C MET A 53 -10.37 -13.57 -0.98
N MET A 54 -9.32 -14.00 -0.27
CA MET A 54 -7.93 -13.65 -0.59
C MET A 54 -7.51 -14.19 -1.97
N LYS A 55 -7.97 -15.39 -2.34
CA LYS A 55 -7.77 -15.93 -3.70
C LYS A 55 -8.51 -15.11 -4.75
N THR A 56 -9.78 -14.77 -4.50
CA THR A 56 -10.59 -13.96 -5.43
C THR A 56 -10.03 -12.55 -5.64
N LEU A 57 -9.37 -11.97 -4.64
CA LEU A 57 -8.70 -10.66 -4.77
C LEU A 57 -7.37 -10.72 -5.53
N LYS A 58 -6.84 -11.93 -5.78
CA LYS A 58 -5.53 -12.15 -6.39
C LYS A 58 -5.60 -12.72 -7.81
N GLU A 59 -6.77 -13.24 -8.21
CA GLU A 59 -7.14 -13.58 -9.61
C GLU A 59 -7.64 -12.34 -10.37
#